data_AF-A0A3B9L421-F1
#
_entry.id   AF-A0A3B9L421-F1
#
_cell.length_a   1.000
_cell.length_b   1.000
_cell.length_c   1.000
_cell.angle_alpha   90.00
_cell.angle_beta   90.00
_cell.angle_gamma   90.00
#
_symmetry.space_group_name_H-M   'P 1'
#
loop_
_entity.id
_entity.type
_entity.pdbx_description
1 polymer ?
#
loop_
_entity_poly.entity_id
_entity_poly.type
_entity_poly.pdbx_seq_one_letter_code
_entity_poly.pdbx_strand_id
1 'polypeptide(L)' 'MSWLDKIPQKIQRAVGAVQKRNVPEGLWSKCDACQTVLYRSDLDTNAEVCPKCGHHNRI' A
#
# COMPACT_ATOMS: atom_id res chain seq x y z
N MET A 1 -27.41 7.14 31.53
CA MET A 1 -26.61 8.36 31.34
C MET A 1 -25.34 7.99 30.60
N SER A 2 -25.39 7.91 29.27
CA SER A 2 -24.25 7.58 28.43
C SER A 2 -23.61 8.87 27.95
N TRP A 3 -22.35 9.12 28.30
CA TRP A 3 -21.60 10.27 27.79
C TRP A 3 -21.37 10.14 26.26
N LEU A 4 -21.40 8.93 25.71
CA LEU A 4 -21.11 8.71 24.29
C LEU A 4 -22.10 9.36 23.30
N ASP A 5 -23.24 9.88 23.74
CA ASP A 5 -24.22 10.57 22.87
C ASP A 5 -23.84 12.03 22.52
N LYS A 6 -22.71 12.54 23.04
CA LYS A 6 -22.22 13.91 22.75
C LYS A 6 -21.06 13.94 21.75
N ILE A 7 -21.04 13.04 20.76
CA ILE A 7 -20.10 13.16 19.65
C ILE A 7 -20.68 14.18 18.66
N PRO A 8 -20.04 15.36 18.46
CA PRO A 8 -20.52 16.33 17.49
C PRO A 8 -20.48 15.70 16.08
N GLN A 9 -21.61 15.74 15.37
CA GLN A 9 -21.76 15.16 14.01
C GLN A 9 -20.74 15.70 12.98
N LYS A 10 -19.98 16.75 13.33
CA LYS A 10 -18.85 17.27 12.56
C LYS A 10 -17.72 16.24 12.41
N ILE A 11 -17.52 15.35 13.39
CA ILE A 11 -16.49 14.29 13.31
C ILE A 11 -16.91 13.18 12.34
N GLN A 12 -18.21 12.86 12.23
CA GLN A 12 -18.70 11.85 11.29
C GLN A 12 -18.39 12.21 9.84
N ARG A 13 -18.37 13.50 9.50
CA ARG A 13 -18.01 13.97 8.15
C ARG A 13 -16.52 13.89 7.83
N ALA A 14 -15.65 13.88 8.84
CA ALA A 14 -14.20 13.70 8.63
C ALA A 14 -13.83 12.24 8.31
N VAL A 15 -14.66 11.27 8.73
CA VAL A 15 -14.46 9.84 8.43
C VAL A 15 -14.87 9.50 6.99
N GLY A 16 -15.86 10.21 6.43
CA GLY A 16 -16.30 10.04 5.04
C GLY A 16 -15.46 10.79 4.00
N ALA A 17 -14.63 11.74 4.43
CA ALA A 17 -13.81 12.57 3.57
C ALA A 17 -12.31 12.37 3.84
N VAL A 18 -11.89 11.13 4.16
CA VAL A 18 -10.51 10.71 3.91
C VAL A 18 -10.37 10.72 2.39
N GLN A 19 -10.08 11.91 1.86
CA GLN A 19 -9.40 12.11 0.58
C GLN A 19 -8.45 10.93 0.44
N LYS A 20 -8.73 10.06 -0.54
CA LYS A 20 -7.81 9.04 -1.00
C LYS A 20 -6.55 9.82 -1.34
N ARG A 21 -5.66 9.94 -0.35
CA ARG A 21 -4.36 10.55 -0.51
C ARG A 21 -3.80 9.77 -1.69
N ASN A 22 -3.39 10.48 -2.74
CA ASN A 22 -2.65 9.94 -3.87
C ASN A 22 -1.37 9.30 -3.28
N VAL A 23 -1.50 8.16 -2.62
CA VAL A 23 -0.39 7.27 -2.36
C VAL A 23 0.02 6.87 -3.77
N PRO A 24 1.23 7.23 -4.21
CA PRO A 24 1.68 6.81 -5.52
C PRO A 24 1.64 5.28 -5.53
N GLU A 25 0.62 4.73 -6.20
CA GLU A 25 0.47 3.30 -6.37
C GLU A 25 1.71 2.81 -7.11
N GLY A 26 2.30 1.71 -6.65
CA GLY A 26 3.41 1.06 -7.35
C GLY A 26 4.81 1.34 -6.81
N LEU A 27 5.00 1.83 -5.58
CA LEU A 27 6.32 1.87 -4.94
C LEU A 27 6.82 0.47 -4.54
N TRP A 28 5.90 -0.39 -4.14
CA TRP A 28 6.17 -1.73 -3.64
C TRP A 28 5.52 -2.78 -4.53
N SER A 29 6.20 -3.90 -4.69
CA SER A 29 5.78 -5.05 -5.47
C SER A 29 6.09 -6.32 -4.70
N LYS A 30 5.26 -7.35 -4.83
CA LYS A 30 5.50 -8.64 -4.16
C LYS A 30 6.08 -9.62 -5.18
N CYS A 31 7.10 -10.37 -4.78
CA CYS A 31 7.59 -11.50 -5.57
C CYS A 31 6.72 -12.74 -5.34
N ASP A 32 6.30 -13.42 -6.40
CA ASP A 32 5.45 -14.62 -6.29
C ASP A 32 6.19 -15.85 -5.74
N ALA A 33 7.50 -15.94 -5.95
CA ALA A 33 8.31 -17.07 -5.50
C ALA A 33 8.67 -16.99 -4.01
N CYS A 34 9.25 -15.87 -3.57
CA CYS A 34 9.75 -15.71 -2.19
C CYS A 34 8.84 -14.87 -1.28
N GLN A 35 7.72 -14.37 -1.83
CA GLN A 35 6.75 -13.52 -1.12
C GLN A 35 7.33 -12.25 -0.47
N THR A 36 8.56 -11.89 -0.83
CA THR A 36 9.23 -10.70 -0.32
C THR A 36 8.63 -9.47 -0.97
N VAL A 37 8.43 -8.42 -0.17
CA VAL A 37 8.08 -7.10 -0.66
C VAL A 37 9.35 -6.41 -1.16
N LEU A 38 9.36 -6.07 -2.44
CA LEU A 38 10.45 -5.45 -3.17
C LEU A 38 10.04 -4.05 -3.62
N TYR A 39 11.02 -3.17 -3.69
CA TYR A 39 10.80 -1.85 -4.24
C TYR A 39 10.75 -1.91 -5.77
N ARG A 40 9.88 -1.13 -6.39
CA ARG A 40 9.66 -1.16 -7.85
C ARG A 40 10.91 -0.75 -8.64
N SER A 41 11.70 0.23 -8.16
CA SER A 41 12.99 0.59 -8.76
C SER A 41 14.02 -0.53 -8.71
N ASP A 42 14.00 -1.37 -7.67
CA ASP A 42 14.93 -2.49 -7.57
C ASP A 42 14.59 -3.56 -8.61
N LEU A 43 13.30 -3.82 -8.84
CA LEU A 43 12.88 -4.71 -9.93
C LEU A 43 13.19 -4.12 -11.30
N ASP A 44 12.94 -2.84 -11.53
CA ASP A 44 13.23 -2.16 -12.80
C ASP A 44 14.73 -2.22 -13.16
N THR A 45 15.60 -1.93 -12.19
CA THR A 45 17.06 -2.01 -12.36
C THR A 45 17.55 -3.45 -12.60
N ASN A 46 16.85 -4.44 -12.06
CA ASN A 46 17.18 -5.86 -12.20
C ASN A 46 16.37 -6.56 -13.32
N ALA A 47 15.78 -5.83 -14.27
CA ALA A 47 15.00 -6.39 -15.39
C ALA A 47 13.88 -7.36 -14.94
N GLU A 48 13.14 -6.95 -13.90
CA GLU A 48 12.06 -7.70 -13.26
C GLU A 48 12.50 -9.03 -12.61
N VAL A 49 13.78 -9.17 -12.29
CA VAL A 49 14.32 -10.28 -11.51
C VAL A 49 14.32 -9.93 -10.02
N CYS A 50 13.77 -10.82 -9.21
CA CYS A 50 13.81 -10.66 -7.76
C CYS A 50 15.25 -10.77 -7.24
N PRO A 51 15.80 -9.75 -6.55
CA PRO A 51 17.18 -9.76 -6.04
C PRO A 51 17.38 -10.75 -4.88
N LYS A 52 16.30 -11.23 -4.24
CA LYS A 52 16.39 -12.18 -3.13
C LYS A 52 16.40 -13.65 -3.55
N CYS A 53 15.70 -14.00 -4.64
CA CYS A 53 15.53 -15.40 -5.04
C CYS A 53 15.85 -15.68 -6.50
N GLY A 54 16.17 -14.66 -7.31
CA GLY A 54 16.47 -14.81 -8.74
C GLY A 54 15.28 -15.17 -9.61
N HIS A 55 14.05 -15.14 -9.08
CA HIS A 55 12.84 -15.40 -9.86
C HIS A 55 12.51 -14.22 -10.78
N HIS A 56 12.25 -14.50 -12.07
CA HIS A 56 11.70 -13.53 -13.00
C HIS A 56 10.22 -13.33 -12.74
N ASN A 57 9.80 -12.10 -12.42
CA ASN A 57 8.39 -11.76 -12.39
C ASN A 57 7.80 -11.84 -13.81
N ARG A 58 6.59 -12.37 -13.92
CA ARG A 58 5.86 -12.44 -15.20
C ARG A 58 5.21 -11.08 -15.46
N ILE A 59 5.63 -10.44 -16.54
CA ILE A 59 5.06 -9.18 -17.08
C ILE A 59 3.55 -9.31 -17.33
#